data_AF-A0A9D1WPE3-F1
#
_entry.id   AF-A0A9D1WPE3-F1
#
_cell.length_a   1.000
_cell.length_b   1.000
_cell.length_c   1.000
_cell.angle_alpha   90.00
_cell.angle_beta   90.00
_cell.angle_gamma   90.00
#
_symmetry.space_group_name_H-M   'P 1'
#
loop_
_entity.id
_entity.type
_entity.pdbx_description
1 polymer ?
#
loop_
_entity_poly.entity_id
_entity_poly.type
_entity_poly.pdbx_seq_one_letter_code
_entity_poly.pdbx_strand_id
1 'polypeptide(L)'
;DALRLIRDQAREEWQRHSPVPRDQAKAVGRRFSRALATLQELIDHRAKEIAHAKRALVDAAHELLNSSLAAETRAEKSKELQRRWRALGRAPRGEEQALWREFRRLCDQIFALRDAQRDDHAQQARGRLEAMQKLIDRLDAWQPARLADQAELDSAIKQSDALYPLPPGRRTEGMRRRWDGIIRARRERLAQLGMREEIERWLEHRSLFDAHLAADAACQEQGICEDVTYDPASSLSEELRNAHEQRNAARRNPPPAEEVSERLTYLRAYLSLLALGRLRQQDESLQLAIQVERLNSGVGRELSRSEEIRRVLCKLLATGPVSAEQWAREKEAFDTLFDQLTQLSPT
;
A
#
# COMPACT_ATOMS: atom_id res chain seq x y z
N ASP A 1 26.08 11.18 54.03
CA ASP A 1 26.61 10.02 54.78
C ASP A 1 27.83 10.33 55.65
N ALA A 2 28.77 11.18 55.21
CA ALA A 2 29.96 11.56 56.00
C ALA A 2 29.68 12.01 57.46
N LEU A 3 28.69 12.89 57.71
CA LEU A 3 28.37 13.34 59.07
C LEU A 3 27.92 12.21 60.01
N ARG A 4 27.21 11.21 59.47
CA ARG A 4 26.77 10.04 60.24
C ARG A 4 27.95 9.14 60.59
N LEU A 5 28.87 8.94 59.63
CA LEU A 5 30.11 8.21 59.86
C LEU A 5 30.96 8.89 60.95
N ILE A 6 31.13 10.21 60.86
CA ILE A 6 31.86 10.99 61.88
C ILE A 6 31.21 10.85 63.26
N ARG A 7 29.88 10.93 63.36
CA ARG A 7 29.16 10.76 64.63
C ARG A 7 29.37 9.36 65.21
N ASP A 8 29.24 8.33 64.37
CA ASP A 8 29.29 6.94 64.80
C ASP A 8 30.73 6.58 65.23
N GLN A 9 31.74 7.00 64.45
CA GLN A 9 33.15 6.88 64.81
C GLN A 9 33.50 7.66 66.08
N ALA A 10 33.03 8.91 66.24
CA ALA A 10 33.29 9.70 67.43
C ALA A 10 32.73 9.05 68.70
N ARG A 11 31.58 8.37 68.62
CA ARG A 11 31.01 7.61 69.74
C ARG A 11 31.86 6.38 70.07
N GLU A 12 32.34 5.67 69.06
CA GLU A 12 33.20 4.50 69.22
C GLU A 12 34.54 4.87 69.86
N GLU A 13 35.20 5.92 69.35
CA GLU A 13 36.47 6.42 69.90
C GLU A 13 36.32 6.91 71.35
N TRP A 14 35.21 7.59 71.66
CA TRP A 14 34.91 8.01 73.03
C TRP A 14 34.74 6.82 73.99
N GLN A 15 34.10 5.73 73.55
CA GLN A 15 33.99 4.51 74.34
C GLN A 15 35.34 3.82 74.52
N ARG A 16 36.16 3.78 73.47
CA ARG A 16 37.48 3.12 73.46
C ARG A 16 38.50 3.79 74.38
N HIS A 17 38.46 5.11 74.49
CA HIS A 17 39.45 5.91 75.24
C HIS A 17 38.96 6.40 76.62
N SER A 18 37.83 5.85 77.10
CA SER A 18 37.28 6.07 78.45
C SER A 18 37.91 5.08 79.46
N PRO A 19 38.17 5.43 80.74
CA PRO A 19 37.71 6.62 81.46
C PRO A 19 38.74 7.75 81.60
N VAL A 20 38.23 8.98 81.59
CA VAL A 20 38.96 10.22 81.88
C VAL A 20 39.15 10.39 83.41
N PRO A 21 40.25 10.99 83.91
CA PRO A 21 40.43 11.32 85.33
C PRO A 21 39.20 12.01 85.95
N ARG A 22 38.86 11.61 87.19
CA ARG A 22 37.57 11.90 87.86
C ARG A 22 37.28 13.38 88.05
N ASP A 23 38.32 14.19 88.22
CA ASP A 23 38.31 15.64 88.36
C ASP A 23 37.84 16.37 87.08
N GLN A 24 38.15 15.82 85.91
CA GLN A 24 37.82 16.43 84.60
C GLN A 24 36.68 15.73 83.84
N ALA A 25 36.36 14.48 84.22
CA ALA A 25 35.38 13.63 83.53
C ALA A 25 34.03 14.32 83.28
N LYS A 26 33.49 15.04 84.26
CA LYS A 26 32.21 15.77 84.11
C LYS A 26 32.29 16.90 83.08
N ALA A 27 33.38 17.66 83.06
CA ALA A 27 33.53 18.80 82.15
C ALA A 27 33.76 18.34 80.70
N VAL A 28 34.62 17.34 80.50
CA VAL A 28 34.90 16.75 79.18
C VAL A 28 33.66 16.03 78.63
N GLY A 29 32.96 15.26 79.46
CA GLY A 29 31.72 14.57 79.06
C GLY A 29 30.61 15.54 78.64
N ARG A 30 30.45 16.69 79.33
CA ARG A 30 29.51 17.74 78.90
C ARG A 30 29.89 18.36 77.56
N ARG A 31 31.18 18.64 77.33
CA ARG A 31 31.67 19.19 76.06
C ARG A 31 31.45 18.21 74.90
N PHE A 32 31.78 16.94 75.09
CA PHE A 32 31.56 15.89 74.08
C PHE A 32 30.08 15.68 73.79
N SER A 33 29.22 15.62 74.82
CA SER A 33 27.76 15.50 74.64
C SER A 33 27.19 16.69 73.87
N ARG A 34 27.65 17.92 74.16
CA ARG A 34 27.25 19.11 73.42
C ARG A 34 27.68 19.04 71.95
N ALA A 35 28.91 18.64 71.68
CA ALA A 35 29.41 18.48 70.31
C ALA A 35 28.64 17.41 69.53
N LEU A 36 28.33 16.27 70.16
CA LEU A 36 27.48 15.23 69.56
C LEU A 36 26.06 15.71 69.31
N ALA A 37 25.47 16.49 70.21
CA ALA A 37 24.14 17.08 70.03
C ALA A 37 24.13 18.02 68.82
N THR A 38 25.10 18.93 68.70
CA THR A 38 25.25 19.81 67.53
C THR A 38 25.43 19.03 66.22
N LEU A 39 26.26 17.97 66.23
CA LEU A 39 26.43 17.12 65.05
C LEU A 39 25.13 16.38 64.68
N GLN A 40 24.36 15.92 65.68
CA GLN A 40 23.07 15.28 65.48
C GLN A 40 22.04 16.24 64.88
N GLU A 41 21.99 17.50 65.36
CA GLU A 41 21.13 18.54 64.79
C GLU A 41 21.44 18.81 63.31
N LEU A 42 22.72 18.87 62.93
CA LEU A 42 23.14 19.03 61.53
C LEU A 42 22.74 17.82 60.66
N ILE A 43 22.86 16.60 61.19
CA ILE A 43 22.42 15.37 60.50
C ILE A 43 20.90 15.41 60.28
N ASP A 44 20.14 15.81 61.29
CA ASP A 44 18.67 15.85 61.23
C ASP A 44 18.19 16.96 60.29
N HIS A 45 18.85 18.13 60.31
CA HIS A 45 18.59 19.21 59.35
C HIS A 45 18.84 18.73 57.91
N ARG A 46 20.00 18.13 57.64
CA ARG A 46 20.32 17.58 56.31
C ARG A 46 19.36 16.47 55.88
N ALA A 47 18.94 15.61 56.81
CA ALA A 47 17.97 14.56 56.53
C ALA A 47 16.60 15.15 56.13
N LYS A 48 16.16 16.24 56.78
CA LYS A 48 14.94 16.98 56.42
C LYS A 48 15.05 17.62 55.03
N GLU A 49 16.18 18.24 54.69
CA GLU A 49 16.41 18.77 53.33
C GLU A 49 16.32 17.67 52.26
N ILE A 50 16.93 16.51 52.52
CA ILE A 50 16.87 15.35 51.63
C ILE A 50 15.43 14.83 51.50
N ALA A 51 14.67 14.77 52.60
CA ALA A 51 13.27 14.37 52.58
C ALA A 51 12.43 15.31 51.70
N HIS A 52 12.65 16.63 51.82
CA HIS A 52 12.00 17.63 50.97
C HIS A 52 12.37 17.44 49.49
N ALA A 53 13.65 17.25 49.18
CA ALA A 53 14.10 17.00 47.81
C ALA A 53 13.50 15.70 47.22
N LYS A 54 13.39 14.64 48.02
CA LYS A 54 12.74 13.38 47.62
C LYS A 54 11.24 13.55 47.40
N ARG A 55 10.55 14.34 48.23
CA ARG A 55 9.14 14.67 48.05
C ARG A 55 8.92 15.42 46.73
N ALA A 56 9.76 16.40 46.41
CA ALA A 56 9.71 17.08 45.12
C ALA A 56 9.93 16.13 43.91
N LEU A 57 10.74 15.08 44.05
CA LEU A 57 10.88 14.05 43.01
C LEU A 57 9.64 13.15 42.88
N VAL A 58 8.95 12.87 43.99
CA VAL A 58 7.66 12.17 43.98
C VAL A 58 6.60 13.01 43.27
N ASP A 59 6.51 14.30 43.60
CA ASP A 59 5.58 15.23 42.97
C ASP A 59 5.85 15.35 41.47
N ALA A 60 7.12 15.50 41.08
CA ALA A 60 7.52 15.49 39.67
C ALA A 60 7.18 14.18 38.95
N ALA A 61 7.27 13.02 39.63
CA ALA A 61 6.86 11.74 39.05
C ALA A 61 5.34 11.63 38.88
N HIS A 62 4.56 12.19 39.82
CA HIS A 62 3.10 12.30 39.69
C HIS A 62 2.70 13.20 38.51
N GLU A 63 3.29 14.39 38.42
CA GLU A 63 3.05 15.31 37.30
C GLU A 63 3.42 14.65 35.97
N LEU A 64 4.55 13.95 35.92
CA LEU A 64 5.00 13.24 34.74
C LEU A 64 4.02 12.14 34.32
N LEU A 65 3.51 11.36 35.27
CA LEU A 65 2.50 10.33 35.02
C LEU A 65 1.23 10.93 34.39
N ASN A 66 0.77 12.08 34.90
CA ASN A 66 -0.44 12.78 34.45
C ASN A 66 -0.23 13.71 33.24
N SER A 67 1.00 13.86 32.77
CA SER A 67 1.30 14.74 31.64
C SER A 67 0.78 14.18 30.30
N SER A 68 0.55 15.07 29.33
CA SER A 68 0.18 14.75 27.95
C SER A 68 1.36 14.31 27.07
N LEU A 69 2.54 14.08 27.67
CA LEU A 69 3.73 13.63 26.95
C LEU A 69 3.58 12.19 26.46
N ALA A 70 4.23 11.87 25.34
CA ALA A 70 4.34 10.49 24.86
C ALA A 70 4.92 9.57 25.94
N ALA A 71 4.44 8.32 26.01
CA ALA A 71 4.85 7.40 27.08
C ALA A 71 6.37 7.10 27.06
N GLU A 72 7.00 7.10 25.88
CA GLU A 72 8.46 6.95 25.77
C GLU A 72 9.20 8.14 26.42
N THR A 73 8.73 9.37 26.17
CA THR A 73 9.29 10.57 26.79
C THR A 73 9.07 10.58 28.31
N ARG A 74 7.90 10.12 28.78
CA ARG A 74 7.63 9.95 30.22
C ARG A 74 8.58 8.92 30.83
N ALA A 75 8.83 7.80 30.17
CA ALA A 75 9.75 6.79 30.63
C ALA A 75 11.20 7.31 30.73
N GLU A 76 11.68 8.08 29.74
CA GLU A 76 13.04 8.65 29.80
C GLU A 76 13.21 9.67 30.92
N LYS A 77 12.25 10.60 31.08
CA LYS A 77 12.23 11.54 32.20
C LYS A 77 12.13 10.82 33.55
N SER A 78 11.38 9.71 33.64
CA SER A 78 11.33 8.88 34.85
C SER A 78 12.70 8.28 35.19
N LYS A 79 13.50 7.87 34.19
CA LYS A 79 14.89 7.41 34.44
C LYS A 79 15.76 8.53 35.00
N GLU A 80 15.59 9.76 34.54
CA GLU A 80 16.30 10.93 35.09
C GLU A 80 15.91 11.19 36.56
N LEU A 81 14.61 11.13 36.88
CA LEU A 81 14.15 11.24 38.26
C LEU A 81 14.74 10.13 39.14
N GLN A 82 14.80 8.89 38.67
CA GLN A 82 15.44 7.80 39.40
C GLN A 82 16.95 8.00 39.59
N ARG A 83 17.65 8.58 38.60
CA ARG A 83 19.07 8.96 38.73
C ARG A 83 19.25 10.02 39.82
N ARG A 84 18.42 11.07 39.80
CA ARG A 84 18.41 12.12 40.85
C ARG A 84 18.10 11.54 42.22
N TRP A 85 17.13 10.63 42.32
CA TRP A 85 16.78 9.95 43.56
C TRP A 85 17.98 9.21 44.17
N ARG A 86 18.71 8.43 43.35
CA ARG A 86 19.89 7.67 43.79
C ARG A 86 21.05 8.57 44.22
N ALA A 87 21.14 9.78 43.66
CA ALA A 87 22.16 10.76 44.04
C ALA A 87 21.86 11.45 45.39
N LEU A 88 20.60 11.41 45.86
CA LEU A 88 20.24 11.95 47.17
C LEU A 88 20.64 10.99 48.30
N GLY A 89 21.01 11.56 49.44
CA GLY A 89 21.32 10.78 50.65
C GLY A 89 20.08 10.18 51.32
N ARG A 90 20.20 9.82 52.61
CA ARG A 90 19.12 9.19 53.37
C ARG A 90 18.27 10.23 54.13
N ALA A 91 16.95 10.16 53.94
CA ALA A 91 15.97 10.88 54.75
C ALA A 91 15.81 10.20 56.14
N PRO A 92 14.99 10.77 57.06
CA PRO A 92 14.62 10.09 58.29
C PRO A 92 13.97 8.72 58.00
N ARG A 93 14.24 7.70 58.83
CA ARG A 93 13.91 6.29 58.54
C ARG A 93 12.43 6.07 58.18
N GLY A 94 11.50 6.75 58.84
CA GLY A 94 10.06 6.61 58.56
C GLY A 94 9.64 7.22 57.21
N GLU A 95 10.11 8.43 56.90
CA GLU A 95 9.78 9.13 55.65
C GLU A 95 10.46 8.50 54.44
N GLU A 96 11.70 8.01 54.58
CA GLU A 96 12.45 7.37 53.49
C GLU A 96 11.67 6.20 52.87
N GLN A 97 11.14 5.31 53.72
CA GLN A 97 10.41 4.13 53.24
C GLN A 97 9.06 4.49 52.60
N ALA A 98 8.38 5.52 53.11
CA ALA A 98 7.13 6.00 52.52
C ALA A 98 7.37 6.61 51.15
N LEU A 99 8.30 7.58 51.07
CA LEU A 99 8.64 8.27 49.84
C LEU A 99 9.19 7.30 48.77
N TRP A 100 10.03 6.33 49.16
CA TRP A 100 10.54 5.35 48.20
C TRP A 100 9.45 4.46 47.62
N ARG A 101 8.53 3.95 48.45
CA ARG A 101 7.42 3.12 47.98
C ARG A 101 6.55 3.87 46.99
N GLU A 102 6.23 5.12 47.29
CA GLU A 102 5.43 5.97 46.41
C GLU A 102 6.15 6.30 45.11
N PHE A 103 7.40 6.77 45.20
CA PHE A 103 8.22 7.09 44.03
C PHE A 103 8.38 5.89 43.10
N ARG A 104 8.67 4.71 43.66
CA ARG A 104 8.80 3.47 42.90
C ARG A 104 7.49 3.08 42.22
N ARG A 105 6.37 3.13 42.95
CA ARG A 105 5.03 2.84 42.38
C ARG A 105 4.74 3.72 41.16
N LEU A 106 5.05 5.02 41.23
CA LEU A 106 4.83 5.95 40.13
C LEU A 106 5.73 5.65 38.93
N CYS A 107 7.01 5.37 39.17
CA CYS A 107 7.92 4.95 38.11
C CYS A 107 7.42 3.67 37.44
N ASP A 108 7.04 2.65 38.22
CA ASP A 108 6.53 1.37 37.72
C ASP A 108 5.27 1.59 36.85
N GLN A 109 4.36 2.48 37.25
CA GLN A 109 3.18 2.86 36.45
C GLN A 109 3.56 3.53 35.12
N ILE A 110 4.54 4.43 35.12
CA ILE A 110 5.02 5.10 33.89
C ILE A 110 5.61 4.07 32.91
N PHE A 111 6.43 3.14 33.39
CA PHE A 111 7.00 2.08 32.53
C PHE A 111 5.94 1.12 32.02
N ALA A 112 5.00 0.71 32.88
CA ALA A 112 3.89 -0.15 32.47
C ALA A 112 3.04 0.49 31.36
N LEU A 113 2.79 1.80 31.42
CA LEU A 113 2.09 2.52 30.35
C LEU A 113 2.86 2.52 29.02
N ARG A 114 4.17 2.74 29.05
CA ARG A 114 5.02 2.64 27.85
C ARG A 114 4.99 1.24 27.26
N ASP A 115 5.16 0.23 28.10
CA ASP A 115 5.23 -1.17 27.66
C ASP A 115 3.89 -1.60 27.05
N ALA A 116 2.76 -1.26 27.68
CA ALA A 116 1.44 -1.51 27.13
C ALA A 116 1.23 -0.85 25.75
N GLN A 117 1.64 0.42 25.57
CA GLN A 117 1.56 1.07 24.26
C GLN A 117 2.46 0.40 23.23
N ARG A 118 3.65 -0.02 23.62
CA ARG A 118 4.61 -0.68 22.73
C ARG A 118 4.09 -2.04 22.27
N ASP A 119 3.48 -2.79 23.18
CA ASP A 119 2.88 -4.09 22.91
C ASP A 119 1.66 -3.95 21.99
N ASP A 120 0.77 -2.98 22.23
CA ASP A 120 -0.36 -2.68 21.36
C ASP A 120 0.09 -2.31 19.93
N HIS A 121 1.06 -1.40 19.80
CA HIS A 121 1.64 -1.05 18.50
C HIS A 121 2.29 -2.25 17.80
N ALA A 122 3.00 -3.11 18.55
CA ALA A 122 3.59 -4.32 18.02
C ALA A 122 2.53 -5.33 17.56
N GLN A 123 1.42 -5.47 18.30
CA GLN A 123 0.30 -6.32 17.95
C GLN A 123 -0.41 -5.81 16.68
N GLN A 124 -0.69 -4.51 16.58
CA GLN A 124 -1.27 -3.89 15.39
C GLN A 124 -0.36 -4.04 14.17
N ALA A 125 0.95 -3.87 14.35
CA ALA A 125 1.95 -4.09 13.31
C ALA A 125 1.95 -5.55 12.81
N ARG A 126 1.89 -6.53 13.72
CA ARG A 126 1.78 -7.96 13.38
C ARG A 126 0.47 -8.27 12.66
N GLY A 127 -0.66 -7.76 13.15
CA GLY A 127 -1.97 -7.96 12.53
C GLY A 127 -2.03 -7.44 11.09
N ARG A 128 -1.43 -6.27 10.81
CA ARG A 128 -1.33 -5.73 9.44
C ARG A 128 -0.47 -6.60 8.53
N LEU A 129 0.66 -7.13 9.02
CA LEU A 129 1.48 -8.07 8.25
C LEU A 129 0.75 -9.38 7.95
N GLU A 130 0.02 -9.92 8.91
CA GLU A 130 -0.77 -11.14 8.72
C GLU A 130 -1.92 -10.91 7.73
N ALA A 131 -2.61 -9.78 7.82
CA ALA A 131 -3.66 -9.41 6.87
C ALA A 131 -3.11 -9.28 5.45
N MET A 132 -1.95 -8.63 5.27
CA MET A 132 -1.30 -8.52 3.97
C MET A 132 -0.87 -9.90 3.45
N GLN A 133 -0.36 -10.77 4.31
CA GLN A 133 0.02 -12.13 3.93
C GLN A 133 -1.21 -12.93 3.42
N LYS A 134 -2.32 -12.87 4.16
CA LYS A 134 -3.58 -13.51 3.73
C LYS A 134 -4.09 -12.97 2.40
N LEU A 135 -3.98 -11.65 2.19
CA LEU A 135 -4.37 -11.02 0.94
C LEU A 135 -3.51 -11.49 -0.23
N ILE A 136 -2.19 -11.56 -0.05
CA ILE A 136 -1.25 -12.11 -1.04
C ILE A 136 -1.62 -13.55 -1.37
N ASP A 137 -1.78 -14.42 -0.37
CA ASP A 137 -2.06 -15.84 -0.61
C ASP A 137 -3.44 -16.05 -1.27
N ARG A 138 -4.44 -15.23 -0.93
CA ARG A 138 -5.75 -15.23 -1.58
C ARG A 138 -5.66 -14.86 -3.05
N LEU A 139 -4.94 -13.79 -3.38
CA LEU A 139 -4.80 -13.33 -4.77
C LEU A 139 -3.89 -14.25 -5.61
N ASP A 140 -2.92 -14.90 -4.96
CA ASP A 140 -2.06 -15.90 -5.59
C ASP A 140 -2.86 -17.16 -5.98
N ALA A 141 -3.80 -17.60 -5.12
CA ALA A 141 -4.69 -18.72 -5.41
C ALA A 141 -5.80 -18.38 -6.42
N TRP A 142 -6.24 -17.13 -6.47
CA TRP A 142 -7.27 -16.68 -7.39
C TRP A 142 -6.72 -16.43 -8.80
N GLN A 143 -7.45 -16.89 -9.82
CA GLN A 143 -7.19 -16.53 -11.21
C GLN A 143 -8.47 -15.96 -11.86
N PRO A 144 -8.38 -14.83 -12.58
CA PRO A 144 -9.52 -14.30 -13.32
C PRO A 144 -9.86 -15.23 -14.48
N ALA A 145 -11.16 -15.39 -14.71
CA ALA A 145 -11.72 -16.19 -15.80
C ALA A 145 -12.39 -15.31 -16.87
N ARG A 146 -12.83 -14.10 -16.50
CA ARG A 146 -13.47 -13.12 -17.37
C ARG A 146 -12.96 -11.72 -17.09
N LEU A 147 -13.11 -10.80 -18.05
CA LEU A 147 -12.72 -9.39 -17.88
C LEU A 147 -13.45 -8.73 -16.70
N ALA A 148 -14.71 -9.11 -16.46
CA ALA A 148 -15.51 -8.61 -15.33
C ALA A 148 -14.87 -8.88 -13.95
N ASP A 149 -14.01 -9.90 -13.85
CA ASP A 149 -13.31 -10.22 -12.61
C ASP A 149 -12.23 -9.18 -12.25
N GLN A 150 -11.97 -8.19 -13.11
CA GLN A 150 -11.11 -7.04 -12.81
C GLN A 150 -11.51 -6.32 -11.52
N ALA A 151 -12.81 -6.27 -11.20
CA ALA A 151 -13.31 -5.65 -9.97
C ALA A 151 -12.73 -6.30 -8.69
N GLU A 152 -12.46 -7.61 -8.72
CA GLU A 152 -11.86 -8.32 -7.59
C GLU A 152 -10.39 -7.92 -7.40
N LEU A 153 -9.63 -7.78 -8.50
CA LEU A 153 -8.26 -7.29 -8.46
C LEU A 153 -8.20 -5.85 -7.91
N ASP A 154 -9.09 -4.98 -8.39
CA ASP A 154 -9.16 -3.58 -7.92
C ASP A 154 -9.54 -3.49 -6.44
N SER A 155 -10.46 -4.35 -5.98
CA SER A 155 -10.80 -4.48 -4.56
C SER A 155 -9.59 -4.92 -3.73
N ALA A 156 -8.83 -5.91 -4.21
CA ALA A 156 -7.64 -6.40 -3.53
C ALA A 156 -6.54 -5.34 -3.44
N ILE A 157 -6.33 -4.53 -4.49
CA ILE A 157 -5.41 -3.39 -4.48
C ILE A 157 -5.81 -2.37 -3.41
N LYS A 158 -7.09 -1.98 -3.37
CA LYS A 158 -7.62 -1.06 -2.34
C LYS A 158 -7.44 -1.60 -0.92
N GLN A 159 -7.66 -2.89 -0.70
CA GLN A 159 -7.43 -3.54 0.59
C GLN A 159 -5.94 -3.50 0.99
N SER A 160 -5.03 -3.75 0.04
CA SER A 160 -3.59 -3.61 0.27
C SER A 160 -3.21 -2.20 0.70
N ASP A 161 -3.71 -1.17 0.00
CA ASP A 161 -3.41 0.23 0.31
C ASP A 161 -3.85 0.62 1.72
N ALA A 162 -5.00 0.10 2.18
CA ALA A 162 -5.50 0.32 3.54
C ALA A 162 -4.65 -0.34 4.64
N LEU A 163 -3.79 -1.31 4.31
CA LEU A 163 -2.89 -1.97 5.28
C LEU A 163 -1.57 -1.21 5.51
N TYR A 164 -1.26 -0.21 4.67
CA TYR A 164 -0.04 0.59 4.81
C TYR A 164 -0.17 1.67 5.91
N PRO A 165 0.95 2.03 6.58
CA PRO A 165 2.31 1.57 6.34
C PRO A 165 2.63 0.24 7.05
N LEU A 166 3.19 -0.73 6.32
CA LEU A 166 3.68 -1.98 6.92
C LEU A 166 5.02 -1.78 7.65
N PRO A 167 5.32 -2.59 8.70
CA PRO A 167 6.61 -2.56 9.38
C PRO A 167 7.77 -2.79 8.41
N PRO A 168 8.89 -2.06 8.50
CA PRO A 168 10.04 -2.26 7.62
C PRO A 168 10.75 -3.58 7.93
N GLY A 169 11.38 -4.17 6.90
CA GLY A 169 12.18 -5.38 7.04
C GLY A 169 12.15 -6.26 5.79
N ARG A 170 13.05 -7.25 5.74
CA ARG A 170 13.19 -8.17 4.59
C ARG A 170 11.89 -8.89 4.24
N ARG A 171 11.10 -9.27 5.25
CA ARG A 171 9.79 -9.92 5.05
C ARG A 171 8.85 -9.03 4.26
N THR A 172 8.68 -7.78 4.67
CA THR A 172 7.81 -6.79 4.01
C THR A 172 8.26 -6.50 2.58
N GLU A 173 9.57 -6.41 2.35
CA GLU A 173 10.11 -6.26 1.01
C GLU A 173 9.80 -7.46 0.12
N GLY A 174 9.98 -8.68 0.63
CA GLY A 174 9.62 -9.91 -0.08
C GLY A 174 8.11 -9.98 -0.40
N MET A 175 7.26 -9.60 0.57
CA MET A 175 5.81 -9.52 0.38
C MET A 175 5.43 -8.51 -0.70
N ARG A 176 6.06 -7.33 -0.71
CA ARG A 176 5.84 -6.31 -1.75
C ARG A 176 6.20 -6.84 -3.13
N ARG A 177 7.39 -7.44 -3.29
CA ARG A 177 7.81 -8.03 -4.58
C ARG A 177 6.86 -9.12 -5.05
N ARG A 178 6.41 -10.00 -4.15
CA ARG A 178 5.46 -11.07 -4.47
C ARG A 178 4.10 -10.49 -4.88
N TRP A 179 3.60 -9.48 -4.14
CA TRP A 179 2.37 -8.77 -4.45
C TRP A 179 2.39 -8.09 -5.83
N ASP A 180 3.46 -7.34 -6.12
CA ASP A 180 3.64 -6.66 -7.41
C ASP A 180 3.70 -7.67 -8.56
N GLY A 181 4.38 -8.80 -8.36
CA GLY A 181 4.43 -9.90 -9.33
C GLY A 181 3.06 -10.51 -9.59
N ILE A 182 2.27 -10.77 -8.53
CA ILE A 182 0.90 -11.28 -8.66
C ILE A 182 0.03 -10.27 -9.41
N ILE A 183 0.01 -8.99 -9.02
CA ILE A 183 -0.78 -7.96 -9.71
C ILE A 183 -0.44 -7.92 -11.19
N ARG A 184 0.85 -7.90 -11.53
CA ARG A 184 1.30 -7.87 -12.94
C ARG A 184 0.75 -9.08 -13.70
N ALA A 185 0.91 -10.28 -13.16
CA ALA A 185 0.41 -11.50 -13.79
C ALA A 185 -1.12 -11.50 -13.95
N ARG A 186 -1.86 -10.99 -12.95
CA ARG A 186 -3.34 -10.90 -13.02
C ARG A 186 -3.81 -9.86 -14.03
N ARG A 187 -3.14 -8.70 -14.12
CA ARG A 187 -3.43 -7.68 -15.15
C ARG A 187 -3.17 -8.21 -16.56
N GLU A 188 -2.07 -8.91 -16.75
CA GLU A 188 -1.74 -9.52 -18.04
C GLU A 188 -2.79 -10.57 -18.44
N ARG A 189 -3.21 -11.42 -17.50
CA ARG A 189 -4.29 -12.39 -17.74
C ARG A 189 -5.61 -11.72 -18.08
N LEU A 190 -6.01 -10.68 -17.34
CA LEU A 190 -7.23 -9.91 -17.62
C LEU A 190 -7.18 -9.23 -19.00
N ALA A 191 -6.03 -8.70 -19.40
CA ALA A 191 -5.85 -8.11 -20.72
C ALA A 191 -6.04 -9.16 -21.83
N GLN A 192 -5.48 -10.36 -21.68
CA GLN A 192 -5.69 -11.47 -22.63
C GLN A 192 -7.16 -11.90 -22.70
N LEU A 193 -7.83 -12.03 -21.55
CA LEU A 193 -9.25 -12.39 -21.49
C LEU A 193 -10.13 -11.32 -22.15
N GLY A 194 -9.87 -10.04 -21.88
CA GLY A 194 -10.58 -8.94 -22.52
C GLY A 194 -10.42 -8.96 -24.05
N MET A 195 -9.21 -9.20 -24.55
CA MET A 195 -8.99 -9.34 -26.01
C MET A 195 -9.80 -10.49 -26.60
N ARG A 196 -9.81 -11.66 -25.92
CA ARG A 196 -10.57 -12.83 -26.37
C ARG A 196 -12.08 -12.57 -26.39
N GLU A 197 -12.63 -12.00 -25.31
CA GLU A 197 -14.06 -11.69 -25.22
C GLU A 197 -14.52 -10.75 -26.35
N GLU A 198 -13.71 -9.75 -26.72
CA GLU A 198 -14.05 -8.85 -27.84
C GLU A 198 -14.06 -9.58 -29.19
N ILE A 199 -13.18 -10.56 -29.39
CA ILE A 199 -13.14 -11.36 -30.62
C ILE A 199 -14.29 -12.36 -30.66
N GLU A 200 -14.62 -13.01 -29.53
CA GLU A 200 -15.78 -13.89 -29.43
C GLU A 200 -17.07 -13.13 -29.74
N ARG A 201 -17.26 -11.94 -29.17
CA ARG A 201 -18.40 -11.05 -29.51
C ARG A 201 -18.43 -10.67 -30.99
N TRP A 202 -17.27 -10.43 -31.61
CA TRP A 202 -17.21 -10.17 -33.04
C TRP A 202 -17.63 -11.37 -33.88
N LEU A 203 -17.20 -12.58 -33.49
CA LEU A 203 -17.57 -13.81 -34.18
C LEU A 203 -19.07 -14.11 -34.06
N GLU A 204 -19.72 -13.77 -32.95
CA GLU A 204 -21.19 -13.84 -32.80
C GLU A 204 -21.92 -12.98 -33.84
N HIS A 205 -21.34 -11.85 -34.23
CA HIS A 205 -21.88 -10.94 -35.23
C HIS A 205 -21.29 -11.13 -36.63
N ARG A 206 -20.54 -12.22 -36.87
CA ARG A 206 -19.88 -12.48 -38.15
C ARG A 206 -20.86 -12.56 -39.32
N SER A 207 -22.05 -13.11 -39.09
CA SER A 207 -23.11 -13.21 -40.09
C SER A 207 -23.57 -11.84 -40.61
N LEU A 208 -23.61 -10.82 -39.75
CA LEU A 208 -23.93 -9.45 -40.15
C LEU A 208 -22.83 -8.87 -41.05
N PHE A 209 -21.56 -9.09 -40.71
CA PHE A 209 -20.44 -8.65 -41.54
C PHE A 209 -20.42 -9.35 -42.90
N ASP A 210 -20.67 -10.66 -42.95
CA ASP A 210 -20.73 -11.42 -44.20
C ASP A 210 -21.94 -10.99 -45.05
N ALA A 211 -23.09 -10.66 -44.43
CA ALA A 211 -24.24 -10.08 -45.14
C ALA A 211 -23.92 -8.72 -45.77
N HIS A 212 -23.13 -7.88 -45.09
CA HIS A 212 -22.63 -6.65 -45.68
C HIS A 212 -21.68 -6.87 -46.85
N LEU A 213 -20.76 -7.84 -46.77
CA LEU A 213 -19.90 -8.17 -47.90
C LEU A 213 -20.70 -8.63 -49.12
N ALA A 214 -21.76 -9.42 -48.91
CA ALA A 214 -22.65 -9.85 -49.99
C ALA A 214 -23.42 -8.68 -50.62
N ALA A 215 -23.95 -7.76 -49.79
CA ALA A 215 -24.65 -6.56 -50.27
C ALA A 215 -23.71 -5.59 -51.01
N ASP A 216 -22.47 -5.46 -50.54
CA ASP A 216 -21.44 -4.63 -51.19
C ASP A 216 -21.13 -5.17 -52.60
N ALA A 217 -20.95 -6.49 -52.74
CA ALA A 217 -20.73 -7.14 -54.03
C ALA A 217 -21.94 -6.99 -54.98
N ALA A 218 -23.17 -7.18 -54.48
CA ALA A 218 -24.38 -6.99 -55.28
C ALA A 218 -24.54 -5.54 -55.78
N CYS A 219 -24.21 -4.56 -54.93
CA CYS A 219 -24.25 -3.15 -55.31
C CYS A 219 -23.22 -2.81 -56.39
N GLN A 220 -21.99 -3.33 -56.28
CA GLN A 220 -20.91 -3.04 -57.24
C GLN A 220 -21.05 -3.80 -58.57
N GLU A 221 -21.49 -5.06 -58.55
CA GLU A 221 -21.57 -5.92 -59.75
C GLU A 221 -22.92 -5.80 -60.47
N GLN A 222 -24.01 -5.68 -59.70
CA GLN A 222 -25.39 -5.75 -60.22
C GLN A 222 -26.13 -4.41 -60.11
N GLY A 223 -25.55 -3.41 -59.44
CA GLY A 223 -26.20 -2.13 -59.17
C GLY A 223 -27.29 -2.17 -58.11
N ILE A 224 -27.42 -3.29 -57.36
CA ILE A 224 -28.45 -3.49 -56.33
C ILE A 224 -27.88 -3.03 -54.98
N CYS A 225 -28.16 -1.79 -54.61
CA CYS A 225 -27.61 -1.15 -53.40
C CYS A 225 -28.65 -1.10 -52.26
N GLU A 226 -29.03 -2.28 -51.75
CA GLU A 226 -29.96 -2.42 -50.63
C GLU A 226 -29.26 -2.27 -49.27
N ASP A 227 -30.03 -1.84 -48.26
CA ASP A 227 -29.55 -1.80 -46.88
C ASP A 227 -29.57 -3.21 -46.29
N VAL A 228 -28.49 -3.57 -45.61
CA VAL A 228 -28.48 -4.79 -44.80
C VAL A 228 -29.29 -4.51 -43.55
N THR A 229 -30.15 -5.46 -43.19
CA THR A 229 -30.92 -5.42 -41.95
C THR A 229 -30.33 -6.41 -40.95
N TYR A 230 -30.54 -6.16 -39.66
CA TYR A 230 -30.20 -7.08 -38.57
C TYR A 230 -31.43 -7.31 -37.70
N ASP A 231 -31.48 -8.45 -37.01
CA ASP A 231 -32.56 -8.74 -36.06
C ASP A 231 -32.51 -7.72 -34.91
N PRO A 232 -33.56 -6.90 -34.66
CA PRO A 232 -33.58 -5.98 -33.53
C PRO A 232 -33.41 -6.67 -32.16
N ALA A 233 -33.69 -7.97 -32.07
CA ALA A 233 -33.43 -8.76 -30.87
C ALA A 233 -31.93 -9.10 -30.68
N SER A 234 -31.09 -8.92 -31.70
CA SER A 234 -29.63 -9.09 -31.57
C SER A 234 -29.02 -7.92 -30.80
N SER A 235 -28.26 -8.24 -29.75
CA SER A 235 -27.70 -7.28 -28.81
C SER A 235 -26.45 -6.57 -29.36
N LEU A 236 -26.59 -5.77 -30.42
CA LEU A 236 -25.50 -4.94 -30.92
C LEU A 236 -25.18 -3.79 -29.95
N SER A 237 -23.88 -3.58 -29.71
CA SER A 237 -23.40 -2.38 -29.03
C SER A 237 -23.73 -1.12 -29.85
N GLU A 238 -23.77 0.04 -29.20
CA GLU A 238 -24.02 1.32 -29.87
C GLU A 238 -22.98 1.59 -30.97
N GLU A 239 -21.71 1.27 -30.73
CA GLU A 239 -20.64 1.47 -31.70
C GLU A 239 -20.76 0.54 -32.91
N LEU A 240 -21.14 -0.72 -32.72
CA LEU A 240 -21.39 -1.66 -33.81
C LEU A 240 -22.62 -1.24 -34.63
N ARG A 241 -23.67 -0.73 -33.97
CA ARG A 241 -24.85 -0.18 -34.65
C ARG A 241 -24.47 1.02 -35.53
N ASN A 242 -23.69 1.95 -34.98
CA ASN A 242 -23.21 3.11 -35.74
C ASN A 242 -22.34 2.67 -36.94
N ALA A 243 -21.46 1.68 -36.76
CA ALA A 243 -20.66 1.12 -37.84
C ALA A 243 -21.50 0.44 -38.94
N HIS A 244 -22.52 -0.31 -38.54
CA HIS A 244 -23.51 -0.92 -39.45
C HIS A 244 -24.24 0.12 -40.30
N GLU A 245 -24.78 1.16 -39.65
CA GLU A 245 -25.47 2.27 -40.32
C GLU A 245 -24.53 3.02 -41.25
N GLN A 246 -23.28 3.25 -40.83
CA GLN A 246 -22.27 3.88 -41.65
C GLN A 246 -21.96 3.09 -42.92
N ARG A 247 -21.87 1.75 -42.85
CA ARG A 247 -21.63 0.93 -44.04
C ARG A 247 -22.83 0.89 -44.99
N ASN A 248 -24.05 0.87 -44.47
CA ASN A 248 -25.25 1.03 -45.30
C ASN A 248 -25.25 2.39 -46.03
N ALA A 249 -24.93 3.48 -45.33
CA ALA A 249 -24.82 4.80 -45.93
C ALA A 249 -23.69 4.88 -46.99
N ALA A 250 -22.53 4.28 -46.70
CA ALA A 250 -21.40 4.24 -47.63
C ALA A 250 -21.73 3.49 -48.93
N ARG A 251 -22.62 2.49 -48.90
CA ARG A 251 -23.08 1.81 -50.12
C ARG A 251 -23.80 2.75 -51.10
N ARG A 252 -24.51 3.76 -50.58
CA ARG A 252 -25.24 4.76 -51.39
C ARG A 252 -24.32 5.88 -51.90
N ASN A 253 -23.25 6.17 -51.17
CA ASN A 253 -22.24 7.15 -51.54
C ASN A 253 -20.83 6.55 -51.34
N PRO A 254 -20.39 5.68 -52.27
CA PRO A 254 -19.20 4.89 -52.07
C PRO A 254 -17.93 5.74 -52.06
N PRO A 255 -17.02 5.55 -51.08
CA PRO A 255 -15.68 6.11 -51.17
C PRO A 255 -14.90 5.49 -52.34
N PRO A 256 -13.80 6.14 -52.78
CA PRO A 256 -12.92 5.57 -53.79
C PRO A 256 -12.43 4.17 -53.41
N ALA A 257 -12.35 3.26 -54.38
CA ALA A 257 -11.94 1.87 -54.15
C ALA A 257 -10.51 1.74 -53.58
N GLU A 258 -9.62 2.65 -53.94
CA GLU A 258 -8.26 2.72 -53.39
C GLU A 258 -8.29 3.00 -51.88
N GLU A 259 -9.11 3.97 -51.45
CA GLU A 259 -9.27 4.31 -50.02
C GLU A 259 -9.83 3.13 -49.21
N VAL A 260 -10.78 2.36 -49.78
CA VAL A 260 -11.29 1.14 -49.13
C VAL A 260 -10.19 0.11 -48.94
N SER A 261 -9.34 -0.09 -49.96
CA SER A 261 -8.22 -1.05 -49.93
C SER A 261 -7.15 -0.64 -48.92
N GLU A 262 -6.80 0.65 -48.87
CA GLU A 262 -5.89 1.22 -47.88
C GLU A 262 -6.43 1.05 -46.46
N ARG A 263 -7.72 1.32 -46.24
CA ARG A 263 -8.38 1.14 -44.94
C ARG A 263 -8.34 -0.32 -44.49
N LEU A 264 -8.63 -1.29 -45.37
CA LEU A 264 -8.56 -2.71 -45.03
C LEU A 264 -7.13 -3.12 -44.66
N THR A 265 -6.14 -2.67 -45.44
CA THR A 265 -4.71 -2.90 -45.17
C THR A 265 -4.31 -2.33 -43.82
N TYR A 266 -4.72 -1.09 -43.54
CA TYR A 266 -4.46 -0.39 -42.28
C TYR A 266 -5.07 -1.12 -41.08
N LEU A 267 -6.34 -1.51 -41.15
CA LEU A 267 -7.04 -2.19 -40.06
C LEU A 267 -6.42 -3.58 -39.80
N ARG A 268 -6.02 -4.29 -40.85
CA ARG A 268 -5.30 -5.55 -40.73
C ARG A 268 -3.93 -5.37 -40.06
N ALA A 269 -3.17 -4.36 -40.48
CA ALA A 269 -1.88 -4.03 -39.88
C ALA A 269 -2.04 -3.67 -38.40
N TYR A 270 -3.04 -2.85 -38.05
CA TYR A 270 -3.36 -2.50 -36.67
C TYR A 270 -3.71 -3.75 -35.86
N LEU A 271 -4.60 -4.61 -36.35
CA LEU A 271 -4.95 -5.84 -35.65
C LEU A 271 -3.75 -6.78 -35.47
N SER A 272 -2.85 -6.87 -36.47
CA SER A 272 -1.58 -7.60 -36.35
C SER A 272 -0.69 -7.04 -35.25
N LEU A 273 -0.59 -5.71 -35.12
CA LEU A 273 0.18 -5.09 -34.05
C LEU A 273 -0.42 -5.41 -32.68
N LEU A 274 -1.75 -5.41 -32.56
CA LEU A 274 -2.45 -5.73 -31.31
C LEU A 274 -2.35 -7.21 -30.93
N ALA A 275 -2.41 -8.11 -31.92
CA ALA A 275 -2.35 -9.56 -31.73
C ALA A 275 -0.92 -10.09 -31.50
N LEU A 276 0.03 -9.65 -32.33
CA LEU A 276 1.37 -10.23 -32.42
C LEU A 276 2.47 -9.30 -31.91
N GLY A 277 2.17 -8.03 -31.63
CA GLY A 277 3.18 -7.03 -31.27
C GLY A 277 4.15 -6.69 -32.40
N ARG A 278 3.90 -7.19 -33.62
CA ARG A 278 4.75 -6.99 -34.80
C ARG A 278 3.91 -6.86 -36.06
N LEU A 279 4.48 -6.14 -37.03
CA LEU A 279 3.92 -5.97 -38.37
C LEU A 279 4.64 -6.88 -39.36
N ARG A 280 4.00 -7.16 -40.49
CA ARG A 280 4.68 -7.76 -41.64
C ARG A 280 5.57 -6.71 -42.29
N GLN A 281 6.63 -7.15 -42.96
CA GLN A 281 7.58 -6.25 -43.63
C GLN A 281 6.90 -5.26 -44.59
N GLN A 282 5.86 -5.71 -45.29
CA GLN A 282 5.07 -4.87 -46.21
C GLN A 282 4.19 -3.81 -45.51
N ASP A 283 3.91 -3.95 -44.21
CA ASP A 283 3.06 -3.04 -43.43
C ASP A 283 3.87 -2.11 -42.51
N GLU A 284 5.19 -2.20 -42.50
CA GLU A 284 6.07 -1.40 -41.62
C GLU A 284 5.89 0.11 -41.83
N SER A 285 5.56 0.53 -43.06
CA SER A 285 5.25 1.94 -43.38
C SER A 285 4.05 2.48 -42.60
N LEU A 286 3.12 1.62 -42.17
CA LEU A 286 1.91 2.00 -41.43
C LEU A 286 2.14 2.12 -39.93
N GLN A 287 3.31 1.69 -39.41
CA GLN A 287 3.59 1.68 -37.98
C GLN A 287 3.48 3.07 -37.34
N LEU A 288 4.05 4.09 -38.00
CA LEU A 288 4.01 5.47 -37.52
C LEU A 288 2.57 6.01 -37.51
N ALA A 289 1.79 5.72 -38.55
CA ALA A 289 0.40 6.13 -38.64
C ALA A 289 -0.45 5.52 -37.51
N ILE A 290 -0.28 4.22 -37.25
CA ILE A 290 -0.95 3.53 -36.15
C ILE A 290 -0.54 4.14 -34.80
N GLN A 291 0.76 4.39 -34.58
CA GLN A 291 1.24 4.98 -33.33
C GLN A 291 0.70 6.40 -33.09
N VAL A 292 0.65 7.23 -34.14
CA VAL A 292 0.05 8.56 -34.08
C VAL A 292 -1.44 8.48 -33.77
N GLU A 293 -2.17 7.57 -34.43
CA GLU A 293 -3.59 7.37 -34.13
C GLU A 293 -3.78 6.96 -32.66
N ARG A 294 -2.97 6.02 -32.14
CA ARG A 294 -3.06 5.57 -30.74
C ARG A 294 -2.85 6.71 -29.76
N LEU A 295 -1.88 7.60 -30.02
CA LEU A 295 -1.63 8.80 -29.21
C LEU A 295 -2.80 9.79 -29.26
N ASN A 296 -3.34 10.05 -30.46
CA ASN A 296 -4.45 10.99 -30.65
C ASN A 296 -5.79 10.46 -30.15
N SER A 297 -5.95 9.14 -30.12
CA SER A 297 -7.18 8.45 -29.71
C SER A 297 -7.48 8.53 -28.22
N GLY A 298 -6.52 9.00 -27.41
CA GLY A 298 -6.60 9.08 -25.97
C GLY A 298 -6.27 10.47 -25.44
N VAL A 299 -7.07 11.48 -25.77
CA VAL A 299 -6.97 12.78 -25.07
C VAL A 299 -7.43 12.56 -23.61
N GLY A 300 -6.49 12.24 -22.72
CA GLY A 300 -6.70 12.13 -21.28
C GLY A 300 -6.67 10.71 -20.67
N ARG A 301 -6.64 9.63 -21.48
CA ARG A 301 -6.46 8.25 -20.99
C ARG A 301 -5.93 7.32 -22.10
N GLU A 302 -5.00 6.43 -21.76
CA GLU A 302 -4.60 5.31 -22.64
C GLU A 302 -5.73 4.28 -22.76
N LEU A 303 -6.04 3.87 -23.98
CA LEU A 303 -6.99 2.79 -24.25
C LEU A 303 -6.37 1.45 -23.89
N SER A 304 -7.17 0.55 -23.33
CA SER A 304 -6.79 -0.85 -23.16
C SER A 304 -6.76 -1.57 -24.52
N ARG A 305 -5.95 -2.63 -24.64
CA ARG A 305 -5.86 -3.40 -25.89
C ARG A 305 -7.22 -3.95 -26.36
N SER A 306 -8.07 -4.38 -25.45
CA SER A 306 -9.43 -4.83 -25.78
C SER A 306 -10.29 -3.69 -26.35
N GLU A 307 -10.22 -2.49 -25.77
CA GLU A 307 -10.89 -1.30 -26.33
C GLU A 307 -10.36 -0.94 -27.73
N GLU A 308 -9.04 -1.06 -27.95
CA GLU A 308 -8.43 -0.86 -29.27
C GLU A 308 -8.93 -1.90 -30.29
N ILE A 309 -8.94 -3.19 -29.93
CA ILE A 309 -9.47 -4.27 -30.79
C ILE A 309 -10.92 -3.99 -31.15
N ARG A 310 -11.78 -3.74 -30.16
CA ARG A 310 -13.20 -3.43 -30.38
C ARG A 310 -13.37 -2.30 -31.39
N ARG A 311 -12.57 -1.24 -31.27
CA ARG A 311 -12.61 -0.10 -32.20
C ARG A 311 -12.16 -0.47 -33.61
N VAL A 312 -11.09 -1.25 -33.76
CA VAL A 312 -10.62 -1.74 -35.05
C VAL A 312 -11.70 -2.61 -35.72
N LEU A 313 -12.37 -3.48 -34.96
CA LEU A 313 -13.45 -4.33 -35.47
C LEU A 313 -14.69 -3.51 -35.89
N CYS A 314 -15.06 -2.49 -35.13
CA CYS A 314 -16.14 -1.57 -35.53
C CYS A 314 -15.76 -0.82 -36.81
N LYS A 315 -14.52 -0.34 -36.95
CA LYS A 315 -14.05 0.29 -38.19
C LYS A 315 -14.02 -0.69 -39.37
N LEU A 316 -13.66 -1.94 -39.14
CA LEU A 316 -13.72 -3.00 -40.15
C LEU A 316 -15.16 -3.21 -40.62
N LEU A 317 -16.13 -3.29 -39.69
CA LEU A 317 -17.54 -3.36 -40.03
C LEU A 317 -18.01 -2.15 -40.82
N ALA A 318 -17.57 -0.94 -40.47
CA ALA A 318 -17.95 0.30 -41.15
C ALA A 318 -17.30 0.48 -42.54
N THR A 319 -16.26 -0.29 -42.85
CA THR A 319 -15.51 -0.16 -44.10
C THR A 319 -16.28 -0.83 -45.24
N GLY A 320 -16.66 -0.05 -46.25
CA GLY A 320 -17.31 -0.53 -47.46
C GLY A 320 -17.74 0.61 -48.38
N PRO A 321 -18.30 0.29 -49.56
CA PRO A 321 -18.52 -1.07 -50.05
C PRO A 321 -17.21 -1.77 -50.43
N VAL A 322 -17.04 -3.01 -49.95
CA VAL A 322 -15.86 -3.84 -50.23
C VAL A 322 -16.17 -4.82 -51.37
N SER A 323 -15.34 -4.82 -52.42
CA SER A 323 -15.50 -5.78 -53.51
C SER A 323 -15.05 -7.19 -53.12
N ALA A 324 -15.55 -8.20 -53.84
CA ALA A 324 -15.14 -9.59 -53.63
C ALA A 324 -13.62 -9.78 -53.77
N GLU A 325 -13.00 -9.10 -54.73
CA GLU A 325 -11.54 -9.13 -54.94
C GLU A 325 -10.77 -8.48 -53.79
N GLN A 326 -11.23 -7.32 -53.30
CA GLN A 326 -10.60 -6.62 -52.17
C GLN A 326 -10.64 -7.47 -50.91
N TRP A 327 -11.80 -8.08 -50.62
CA TRP A 327 -11.93 -8.94 -49.45
C TRP A 327 -11.11 -10.22 -49.58
N ALA A 328 -11.06 -10.85 -50.75
CA ALA A 328 -10.30 -12.09 -50.95
C ALA A 328 -8.80 -11.94 -50.65
N ARG A 329 -8.22 -10.76 -50.94
CA ARG A 329 -6.80 -10.46 -50.65
C ARG A 329 -6.50 -10.40 -49.15
N GLU A 330 -7.47 -9.98 -48.34
CA GLU A 330 -7.27 -9.72 -46.92
C GLU A 330 -7.85 -10.81 -46.01
N LYS A 331 -8.84 -11.56 -46.49
CA LYS A 331 -9.62 -12.56 -45.74
C LYS A 331 -8.74 -13.54 -44.97
N GLU A 332 -7.81 -14.21 -45.65
CA GLU A 332 -6.96 -15.24 -45.02
C GLU A 332 -6.12 -14.67 -43.87
N ALA A 333 -5.63 -13.43 -44.04
CA ALA A 333 -4.85 -12.78 -43.02
C ALA A 333 -5.71 -12.34 -41.82
N PHE A 334 -6.93 -11.84 -42.05
CA PHE A 334 -7.86 -11.53 -40.96
C PHE A 334 -8.30 -12.79 -40.21
N ASP A 335 -8.68 -13.86 -40.92
CA ASP A 335 -9.09 -15.12 -40.33
C ASP A 335 -7.94 -15.70 -39.46
N THR A 336 -6.69 -15.66 -39.96
CA THR A 336 -5.50 -16.05 -39.18
C THR A 336 -5.33 -15.20 -37.91
N LEU A 337 -5.53 -13.88 -37.99
CA LEU A 337 -5.41 -12.99 -36.83
C LEU A 337 -6.50 -13.23 -35.80
N PHE A 338 -7.74 -13.50 -36.23
CA PHE A 338 -8.85 -13.84 -35.33
C PHE A 338 -8.61 -15.18 -34.62
N ASP A 339 -8.13 -16.20 -35.34
CA ASP A 339 -7.75 -17.49 -34.76
C ASP A 339 -6.62 -17.34 -33.75
N GLN A 340 -5.60 -16.54 -34.06
CA GLN A 340 -4.52 -16.28 -33.12
C GLN A 340 -5.02 -15.59 -31.85
N LEU A 341 -5.83 -14.54 -31.98
CA LEU A 341 -6.37 -13.78 -30.85
C LEU A 341 -7.28 -14.63 -29.94
N THR A 342 -7.99 -15.61 -30.50
CA THR A 342 -8.80 -16.56 -29.71
C THR A 342 -7.95 -17.68 -29.09
N GLN A 343 -6.93 -18.16 -29.80
CA GLN A 343 -6.06 -19.26 -29.37
C GLN A 343 -4.91 -18.87 -28.45
N LEU A 344 -4.65 -17.57 -28.21
CA LEU A 344 -3.64 -17.10 -27.25
C LEU A 344 -3.83 -17.81 -25.90
N SER A 345 -3.04 -18.87 -25.72
CA SER A 345 -3.02 -19.72 -24.54
C SER A 345 -2.08 -19.09 -23.52
N PRO A 346 -2.36 -19.20 -22.22
CA PRO A 346 -1.40 -18.77 -21.23
C PRO A 346 -0.19 -19.70 -21.32
N THR A 347 0.94 -19.21 -21.83
CA THR A 347 2.25 -19.78 -21.49
C THR A 347 2.62 -19.41 -20.07
#